data_AF-A0A357D0K3-F1
#
_entry.id   AF-A0A357D0K3-F1
#
_cell.length_a   1.000
_cell.length_b   1.000
_cell.length_c   1.000
_cell.angle_alpha   90.00
_cell.angle_beta   90.00
_cell.angle_gamma   90.00
#
_symmetry.space_group_name_H-M   'P 1'
#
loop_
_entity.id
_entity.type
_entity.pdbx_description
1 polymer ?
#
loop_
_entity_poly.entity_id
_entity_poly.type
_entity_poly.pdbx_seq_one_letter_code
_entity_poly.pdbx_strand_id
1 'polypeptide(L)' 'MSENCSHNCSSCSENCSERESFLAKTNELSSIKKVIGVVSGKGGVGKSMVTSLLSVIFRRRGYSTAVLDADITGPS' A
#
# COMPACT_ATOMS: atom_id res chain seq x y z
N MET A 1 34.89 0.09 16.35
CA MET A 1 34.89 1.24 15.43
C MET A 1 33.50 1.32 14.86
N SER A 2 32.75 2.33 15.29
CA SER A 2 31.33 2.49 14.99
C SER A 2 31.18 2.86 13.51
N GLU A 3 30.66 1.94 12.71
CA GLU A 3 30.30 2.25 11.32
C GLU A 3 29.08 3.18 11.35
N ASN A 4 29.29 4.43 10.94
CA ASN A 4 28.22 5.39 10.70
C ASN A 4 27.33 4.87 9.56
N CYS A 5 26.18 4.27 9.90
CA CYS A 5 25.16 3.90 8.93
C CYS A 5 24.48 5.16 8.36
N SER A 6 24.86 5.54 7.14
CA SER A 6 24.19 6.61 6.39
C SER A 6 22.92 6.08 5.73
N HIS A 7 21.78 6.15 6.44
CA HIS A 7 20.38 6.18 5.96
C HIS A 7 19.89 5.25 4.81
N ASN A 8 20.69 4.29 4.33
CA ASN A 8 20.33 3.33 3.29
C ASN A 8 20.05 1.96 3.92
N CYS A 9 18.83 1.80 4.48
CA CYS A 9 18.37 0.58 5.17
C CYS A 9 18.03 -0.59 4.19
N SER A 10 18.65 -0.63 2.99
CA SER A 10 18.44 -1.69 1.99
C SER A 10 19.30 -2.95 2.25
N SER A 11 20.32 -2.85 3.10
CA SER A 11 21.30 -3.93 3.31
C SER A 11 21.55 -4.34 4.77
N CYS A 12 20.94 -3.65 5.74
CA CYS A 12 21.12 -3.96 7.16
C CYS A 12 19.92 -4.75 7.72
N SER A 13 20.19 -5.97 8.19
CA SER A 13 19.25 -6.86 8.86
C SER A 13 19.06 -6.50 10.34
N GLU A 14 18.71 -5.25 10.63
CA GLU A 14 18.26 -4.83 11.97
C GLU A 14 16.88 -4.16 11.87
N ASN A 15 16.10 -4.26 12.95
CA ASN A 15 14.79 -3.61 13.06
C ASN A 15 14.96 -2.08 13.03
N CYS A 16 14.96 -1.49 11.82
CA CYS A 16 14.86 -0.05 11.60
C CYS A 16 13.57 0.47 12.28
N SER A 17 13.72 1.15 13.42
CA SER A 17 12.66 1.55 14.36
C SER A 17 11.67 2.60 13.85
N GLU A 18 11.83 3.11 12.63
CA GLU A 18 11.05 4.24 12.14
C GLU A 18 10.63 4.01 10.69
N ARG A 19 9.76 3.01 10.47
CA ARG A 19 8.87 3.08 9.31
C ARG A 19 7.79 4.08 9.65
N GLU A 20 8.04 5.35 9.30
CA GLU A 20 7.01 6.39 9.23
C GLU A 20 5.82 5.78 8.47
N SER A 21 4.72 5.59 9.19
CA SER A 21 3.52 5.02 8.62
C SER A 21 2.90 6.08 7.72
N PHE A 22 3.03 5.93 6.40
CA PHE A 22 2.36 6.76 5.39
C PHE A 22 0.82 6.64 5.40
N LEU A 23 0.22 6.15 6.50
CA LEU A 23 -1.20 6.01 6.69
C LEU A 23 -1.78 7.33 7.21
N ALA A 24 -2.70 7.91 6.44
CA ALA A 24 -3.50 9.03 6.90
C ALA A 24 -4.48 8.58 8.00
N LYS A 25 -4.81 9.49 8.92
CA LYS A 25 -5.84 9.26 9.94
C LYS A 25 -7.18 9.02 9.24
N THR A 26 -7.77 7.84 9.47
CA THR A 26 -9.11 7.50 8.94
C THR A 26 -10.20 8.17 9.78
N ASN A 27 -11.42 8.25 9.24
CA ASN A 27 -12.59 8.68 10.01
C ASN A 27 -12.80 7.75 11.22
N GLU A 28 -13.30 8.29 12.34
CA GLU A 28 -13.52 7.55 13.61
C GLU A 28 -14.45 6.34 13.46
N LEU A 29 -15.38 6.37 12.49
CA LEU A 29 -16.29 5.27 12.18
C LEU A 29 -15.67 4.22 11.24
N SER A 30 -14.46 4.46 10.73
CA SER A 30 -13.78 3.57 9.79
C SER A 30 -12.73 2.72 10.50
N SER A 31 -12.83 1.40 10.36
CA SER A 31 -11.83 0.45 10.86
C SER A 31 -11.15 -0.25 9.69
N ILE A 32 -9.90 0.14 9.41
CA ILE A 32 -9.11 -0.42 8.30
C ILE A 32 -7.89 -1.13 8.89
N LYS A 33 -7.86 -2.46 8.76
CA LYS A 33 -6.76 -3.29 9.29
C LYS A 33 -5.49 -3.23 8.43
N LYS A 34 -5.67 -3.09 7.11
CA LYS A 34 -4.59 -3.10 6.11
C LYS A 34 -4.97 -2.19 4.94
N VAL A 35 -3.99 -1.42 4.48
CA VAL A 35 -4.07 -0.60 3.25
C VAL A 35 -3.05 -1.17 2.27
N ILE A 36 -3.49 -1.40 1.02
CA ILE A 36 -2.64 -1.92 -0.06
C ILE A 36 -2.69 -0.90 -1.20
N GLY A 37 -1.55 -0.28 -1.48
CA GLY A 37 -1.41 0.62 -2.63
C GLY A 37 -1.08 -0.16 -3.89
N VAL A 38 -1.89 -0.01 -4.94
CA VAL A 38 -1.62 -0.56 -6.27
C VAL A 38 -1.20 0.58 -7.19
N VAL A 39 0.07 0.62 -7.57
CA VAL A 39 0.66 1.70 -8.36
C VAL A 39 1.35 1.17 -9.61
N SER A 40 1.50 2.01 -10.64
CA SER A 40 2.27 1.71 -11.85
C SER A 40 3.00 2.95 -12.32
N GLY A 41 4.20 2.78 -12.88
CA GLY A 41 4.95 3.85 -13.52
C GLY A 41 4.42 4.26 -14.90
N LYS A 42 3.50 3.50 -15.51
CA LYS A 42 2.92 3.78 -16.84
C LYS A 42 1.42 3.47 -16.90
N GLY A 43 0.70 4.16 -17.78
CA GLY A 43 -0.71 3.88 -18.10
C GLY A 43 -0.88 2.54 -18.85
N GLY A 44 -2.05 1.92 -18.75
CA GLY A 44 -2.39 0.72 -19.52
C GLY A 44 -1.80 -0.61 -19.05
N VAL A 45 -1.05 -0.65 -17.94
CA VAL A 45 -0.47 -1.91 -17.41
C VAL A 45 -1.48 -2.83 -16.70
N GLY A 46 -2.74 -2.41 -16.59
CA GLY A 46 -3.78 -3.18 -15.91
C GLY A 46 -3.88 -2.98 -14.39
N LYS A 47 -3.46 -1.82 -13.85
CA LYS A 47 -3.62 -1.49 -12.41
C LYS A 47 -5.04 -1.79 -11.91
N SER A 48 -6.05 -1.26 -12.58
CA SER A 48 -7.46 -1.39 -12.19
C SER A 48 -7.91 -2.85 -12.25
N MET A 49 -7.48 -3.61 -13.28
CA MET A 49 -7.78 -5.04 -13.39
C MET A 49 -7.20 -5.83 -12.21
N VAL A 50 -5.94 -5.57 -11.83
CA VAL A 50 -5.29 -6.21 -10.69
C VAL A 50 -6.02 -5.83 -9.38
N THR A 51 -6.36 -4.55 -9.19
CA THR A 51 -7.10 -4.07 -8.02
C THR A 51 -8.47 -4.77 -7.89
N SER A 52 -9.22 -4.89 -9.00
CA SER A 52 -10.50 -5.59 -9.00
C SER A 52 -10.35 -7.07 -8.65
N LEU A 53 -9.40 -7.77 -9.25
CA LEU A 53 -9.15 -9.19 -8.96
C LEU A 53 -8.73 -9.43 -7.51
N LEU A 54 -7.86 -8.58 -6.96
CA LEU A 54 -7.48 -8.64 -5.55
C LEU A 54 -8.70 -8.47 -4.64
N SER A 55 -9.58 -7.53 -4.95
CA SER A 55 -10.80 -7.30 -4.16
C SER A 55 -11.72 -8.53 -4.17
N VAL A 56 -11.92 -9.16 -5.32
CA VAL A 56 -12.74 -10.38 -5.46
C VAL A 56 -12.13 -11.54 -4.68
N ILE A 57 -10.82 -11.73 -4.75
CA ILE A 57 -10.13 -12.80 -4.02
C ILE A 57 -10.24 -12.59 -2.51
N PHE A 58 -10.04 -11.36 -2.03
CA PHE A 58 -10.18 -11.06 -0.59
C PHE A 58 -11.60 -11.25 -0.10
N ARG A 59 -12.61 -10.86 -0.88
CA ARG A 59 -14.01 -11.16 -0.56
C ARG A 59 -14.27 -12.66 -0.50
N ARG A 60 -13.78 -13.43 -1.48
CA ARG A 60 -13.90 -14.91 -1.48
C ARG A 60 -13.21 -15.57 -0.29
N ARG A 61 -12.15 -14.96 0.24
CA ARG A 61 -11.45 -15.42 1.45
C ARG A 61 -12.09 -14.92 2.76
N GLY A 62 -13.24 -14.25 2.70
CA GLY A 62 -14.00 -13.81 3.87
C GLY A 62 -13.57 -12.47 4.47
N TYR A 63 -12.73 -11.68 3.78
CA TYR A 63 -12.30 -10.39 4.29
C TYR A 63 -13.29 -9.27 3.98
N SER A 64 -13.29 -8.25 4.86
CA SER A 64 -13.90 -6.96 4.54
C SER A 64 -12.98 -6.13 3.65
N THR A 65 -13.37 -5.88 2.40
CA THR A 65 -12.55 -5.22 1.37
C THR A 65 -13.30 -4.08 0.71
N ALA A 66 -12.67 -2.91 0.66
CA ALA A 66 -13.13 -1.76 -0.12
C ALA A 66 -12.05 -1.42 -1.15
N VAL A 67 -12.48 -0.85 -2.29
CA VAL A 67 -11.59 -0.29 -3.30
C VAL A 67 -11.76 1.22 -3.26
N LEU A 68 -10.66 1.93 -3.12
CA LEU A 68 -10.59 3.38 -3.28
C LEU A 68 -9.82 3.64 -4.56
N ASP A 69 -10.49 4.23 -5.54
CA ASP A 69 -9.80 4.68 -6.75
C ASP A 69 -9.19 6.06 -6.48
N ALA A 70 -7.89 6.15 -6.66
CA ALA A 70 -7.11 7.36 -6.48
C ALA A 70 -6.38 7.76 -7.78
N ASP A 71 -6.81 7.24 -8.94
CA ASP A 71 -6.31 7.69 -10.25
C ASP A 71 -6.80 9.13 -10.52
N ILE A 72 -6.04 10.11 -10.03
CA ILE A 72 -6.36 11.55 -10.12
C ILE A 72 -6.09 12.15 -11.52
N THR A 73 -5.40 11.41 -12.41
CA THR A 73 -4.93 11.90 -13.72
C THR A 73 -5.56 11.23 -14.94
N GLY A 74 -6.67 10.51 -14.81
CA GLY A 74 -7.44 10.13 -15.99
C GLY A 74 -8.74 9.39 -15.67
N PRO A 75 -9.82 9.63 -16.43
CA PRO A 75 -10.92 8.68 -16.48
C PRO A 75 -10.39 7.46 -17.24
N SER A 76 -10.19 6.34 -16.53
CA SER A 76 -9.77 5.06 -17.12
C SER A 76 -10.79 4.53 -18.11
#